data_AF-M1D5D8-F1
#
_entry.id   AF-M1D5D8-F1
#
_cell.length_a   1.000
_cell.length_b   1.000
_cell.length_c   1.000
_cell.angle_alpha   90.00
_cell.angle_beta   90.00
_cell.angle_gamma   90.00
#
_symmetry.space_group_name_H-M   'P 1'
#
loop_
_entity.id
_entity.type
_entity.pdbx_description
1 polymer ?
#
loop_
_entity_poly.entity_id
_entity_poly.type
_entity_poly.pdbx_seq_one_letter_code
_entity_poly.pdbx_strand_id
1 'polypeptide(L)' 'MAYNNAVTALGKICQFHRDSIDSSQVVPAWLNCLPIKVDLIEAQAIHDQLCSMVERFYVPMRNLLVKKHEAG' A
#
# COMPACT_ATOMS: atom_id res chain seq x y z
N MET A 1 2.85 -4.19 -20.18
CA MET A 1 1.37 -4.15 -20.23
C MET A 1 0.75 -5.19 -19.31
N ALA A 2 0.73 -6.50 -19.60
CA ALA A 2 0.07 -7.49 -18.74
C ALA A 2 0.64 -7.58 -17.30
N TYR A 3 1.97 -7.64 -17.17
CA TYR A 3 2.64 -7.64 -15.86
C TYR A 3 2.28 -6.38 -15.05
N ASN A 4 2.41 -5.20 -15.67
CA ASN A 4 2.11 -3.93 -15.02
C ASN A 4 0.66 -3.88 -14.54
N ASN A 5 -0.28 -4.26 -15.40
CA ASN A 5 -1.71 -4.30 -15.08
C ASN A 5 -1.98 -5.26 -13.91
N ALA A 6 -1.32 -6.41 -13.87
CA ALA A 6 -1.45 -7.37 -12.78
C ALA A 6 -0.92 -6.80 -11.45
N VAL A 7 0.25 -6.14 -11.46
CA VAL A 7 0.83 -5.50 -10.27
C VAL A 7 -0.04 -4.33 -9.80
N THR A 8 -0.57 -3.51 -10.71
CA THR A 8 -1.52 -2.43 -10.37
C THR A 8 -2.82 -2.97 -9.78
N ALA A 9 -3.39 -4.01 -10.38
CA ALA A 9 -4.60 -4.66 -9.86
C ALA A 9 -4.36 -5.28 -8.47
N LEU A 10 -3.21 -5.94 -8.29
CA LEU A 10 -2.81 -6.51 -7.00
C LEU A 10 -2.66 -5.44 -5.92
N GLY A 11 -2.07 -4.29 -6.26
CA GLY A 11 -2.02 -3.14 -5.36
C GLY A 11 -3.42 -2.70 -4.93
N LYS A 12 -4.36 -2.57 -5.88
CA LYS A 12 -5.75 -2.15 -5.57
C LYS A 12 -6.44 -3.15 -4.63
N ILE A 13 -6.22 -4.45 -4.83
CA ILE A 13 -6.70 -5.49 -3.91
C ILE A 13 -6.07 -5.30 -2.51
N CYS A 14 -4.76 -5.07 -2.44
CA CYS A 14 -4.07 -4.79 -1.17
C CYS A 14 -4.62 -3.54 -0.44
N GLN A 15 -5.05 -2.52 -1.18
CA GLN A 15 -5.55 -1.27 -0.63
C GLN A 15 -7.02 -1.33 -0.17
N PHE A 16 -7.89 -1.91 -1.00
CA PHE A 16 -9.34 -1.86 -0.79
C PHE A 16 -9.93 -3.15 -0.22
N HIS A 17 -9.25 -4.27 -0.38
CA HIS A 17 -9.71 -5.61 0.04
C HIS A 17 -8.69 -6.30 0.95
N ARG A 18 -7.90 -5.53 1.70
CA ARG A 18 -6.82 -6.03 2.58
C ARG A 18 -7.29 -7.10 3.56
N ASP A 19 -8.49 -6.93 4.11
CA ASP A 19 -9.07 -7.83 5.11
C ASP A 19 -9.63 -9.13 4.49
N SER A 20 -9.70 -9.21 3.17
CA SER A 20 -10.17 -10.38 2.40
C SER A 20 -9.01 -11.24 1.87
N ILE A 21 -7.76 -10.88 2.16
CA ILE A 21 -6.55 -11.59 1.73
C ILE A 21 -5.61 -11.82 2.91
N ASP A 22 -4.68 -12.76 2.77
CA ASP A 22 -3.52 -12.82 3.68
C ASP A 22 -2.56 -11.66 3.38
N SER A 23 -2.87 -10.50 3.97
CA SER A 23 -2.10 -9.27 3.78
C SER A 23 -0.65 -9.39 4.26
N SER A 24 -0.33 -10.36 5.13
CA SER A 24 1.04 -10.59 5.60
C SER A 24 1.94 -11.20 4.52
N GLN A 25 1.36 -11.92 3.56
CA GLN A 25 2.06 -12.54 2.43
C GLN A 25 1.94 -11.70 1.16
N VAL A 26 0.73 -11.21 0.86
CA VAL A 26 0.44 -10.59 -0.43
C VAL A 26 1.02 -9.18 -0.55
N VAL A 27 1.02 -8.39 0.53
CA VAL A 27 1.60 -7.03 0.49
C VAL A 27 3.11 -7.06 0.25
N PRO A 28 3.92 -7.88 0.96
CA PRO A 28 5.34 -8.02 0.63
C PRO A 28 5.59 -8.50 -0.81
N ALA A 29 4.79 -9.45 -1.31
CA ALA A 29 4.92 -9.93 -2.69
C ALA A 29 4.67 -8.81 -3.71
N TRP A 30 3.64 -7.99 -3.50
CA TRP A 30 3.36 -6.81 -4.32
C TRP A 30 4.49 -5.77 -4.26
N LEU A 31 5.04 -5.48 -3.08
CA LEU A 31 6.16 -4.54 -2.92
C LEU A 31 7.41 -5.00 -3.70
N ASN A 32 7.69 -6.30 -3.74
CA ASN A 32 8.80 -6.85 -4.51
C ASN A 32 8.63 -6.69 -6.03
N CYS A 33 7.42 -6.40 -6.52
CA CYS A 33 7.15 -6.12 -7.92
C CYS A 33 7.44 -4.66 -8.32
N LEU A 34 7.77 -3.79 -7.36
CA LEU A 34 8.00 -2.36 -7.57
C LEU A 34 9.51 -2.01 -7.65
N PRO A 35 9.90 -0.92 -8.34
CA PRO A 35 9.04 -0.07 -9.17
C PRO A 35 8.70 -0.75 -10.50
N ILE A 36 7.49 -0.51 -10.99
CA ILE A 36 7.14 -0.97 -12.34
C ILE A 36 7.90 -0.11 -13.35
N LYS A 37 8.58 -0.74 -14.31
CA LYS A 37 9.27 -0.06 -15.41
C LYS A 37 8.27 0.39 -16.48
N VAL A 38 7.46 1.40 -16.17
CA VAL A 38 6.42 1.92 -17.05
C VAL A 38 6.54 3.44 -17.19
N ASP A 39 5.63 4.07 -17.94
CA ASP A 39 5.60 5.52 -18.06
C ASP A 39 5.42 6.22 -16.70
N LEU A 40 5.78 7.51 -16.68
CA LEU A 40 5.81 8.31 -15.46
C LEU A 40 4.43 8.40 -14.77
N ILE A 41 3.33 8.27 -15.52
CA ILE A 41 1.97 8.42 -15.00
C ILE A 41 1.59 7.18 -14.19
N GLU A 42 1.78 5.98 -14.74
CA GLU A 42 1.51 4.74 -14.01
C GLU A 42 2.44 4.56 -12.82
N ALA A 43 3.72 4.95 -12.95
CA ALA A 43 4.67 4.93 -11.84
C ALA A 43 4.24 5.87 -10.71
N GLN A 44 3.77 7.09 -11.04
CA GLN A 44 3.23 8.04 -10.06
C GLN A 44 1.99 7.48 -9.36
N ALA A 45 1.05 6.92 -10.11
CA ALA A 45 -0.18 6.37 -9.54
C ALA A 45 0.09 5.26 -8.51
N ILE A 46 1.07 4.39 -8.78
CA ILE A 46 1.48 3.33 -7.83
C ILE A 46 2.21 3.90 -6.63
N HIS A 47 3.02 4.94 -6.81
CA HIS A 47 3.67 5.63 -5.70
C HIS A 47 2.64 6.27 -4.77
N ASP A 48 1.67 7.01 -5.32
CA ASP A 48 0.58 7.62 -4.55
C ASP A 48 -0.26 6.57 -3.81
N GLN A 49 -0.51 5.44 -4.48
CA GLN A 49 -1.18 4.30 -3.87
C GLN A 49 -0.40 3.72 -2.68
N LEU A 50 0.92 3.55 -2.81
CA LEU A 50 1.78 3.10 -1.72
C LEU A 50 1.76 4.10 -0.55
N CYS A 51 1.86 5.41 -0.84
CA CYS A 51 1.75 6.46 0.18
C CYS A 51 0.41 6.37 0.93
N SER A 52 -0.71 6.26 0.20
CA SER A 52 -2.05 6.13 0.79
C SER A 52 -2.17 4.90 1.70
N MET A 53 -1.59 3.76 1.30
CA MET A 53 -1.56 2.56 2.14
C MET A 53 -0.74 2.78 3.41
N VAL A 54 0.46 3.35 3.30
CA VAL A 54 1.30 3.64 4.48
C VAL A 54 0.58 4.60 5.43
N GLU A 55 0.00 5.67 4.92
CA GLU A 55 -0.76 6.62 5.73
C GLU A 55 -1.93 5.94 6.42
N ARG A 56 -2.73 5.17 5.70
CA ARG A 56 -3.93 4.53 6.27
C ARG A 56 -3.62 3.49 7.34
N PHE A 57 -2.51 2.76 7.22
CA PHE A 57 -2.20 1.67 8.14
C PHE A 57 -1.21 2.05 9.25
N TYR A 58 -0.28 2.98 9.00
CA TYR A 58 0.74 3.38 9.97
C TYR A 58 0.42 4.69 10.70
N VAL A 59 -0.19 5.69 10.06
CA VAL A 59 -0.45 6.99 10.70
C VAL A 59 -1.51 6.91 11.81
N PRO A 60 -2.62 6.15 11.67
CA PRO A 60 -3.54 5.95 12.79
C PRO A 60 -2.87 5.30 14.00
N MET A 61 -1.93 4.38 13.77
CA MET A 61 -1.19 3.70 14.84
C MET A 61 -0.25 4.68 15.56
N ARG A 62 0.43 5.55 14.83
CA ARG A 62 1.21 6.67 15.40
C ARG A 62 0.32 7.61 16.21
N ASN A 63 -0.84 7.99 15.68
CA ASN A 63 -1.76 8.92 16.35
C ASN A 63 -2.37 8.32 17.63
N LEU A 64 -2.62 7.00 17.67
CA LEU A 64 -3.06 6.30 18.88
C LEU A 64 -1.96 6.26 19.95
N LEU A 65 -0.69 6.06 19.55
CA LEU A 65 0.45 6.10 20.47
C LEU A 65 0.70 7.50 21.04
N VAL A 66 0.60 8.54 20.21
CA VAL A 66 0.70 9.94 20.66
C VAL A 66 -0.43 10.26 21.64
N LYS A 67 -1.68 9.92 21.32
CA LYS A 67 -2.82 10.12 22.23
C LYS A 67 -2.66 9.37 23.55
N LYS A 68 -2.05 8.18 23.55
CA LYS A 68 -1.78 7.42 24.78
C LYS A 68 -0.74 8.10 25.67
N HIS A 69 0.22 8.82 25.09
CA HIS A 69 1.24 9.57 25.82
C HIS A 69 0.71 10.93 26.33
N GLU A 70 -0.26 11.54 25.65
CA GLU A 70 -0.89 12.79 26.11
C GLU A 70 -1.95 12.59 27.20
N ALA A 71 -2.47 11.36 27.34
CA ALA A 71 -3.53 11.00 28.29
C ALA A 71 -3.03 10.44 29.63
N GLY A 72 -1.71 10.42 29.88
CA GLY A 72 -1.07 9.99 31.12
C GLY A 72 -0.21 11.09 31.72
#